data_AF-A0A7W6DR10-F1
#
_entry.id   AF-A0A7W6DR10-F1
#
_cell.length_a   1.000
_cell.length_b   1.000
_cell.length_c   1.000
_cell.angle_alpha   90.00
_cell.angle_beta   90.00
_cell.angle_gamma   90.00
#
_symmetry.space_group_name_H-M   'P 1'
#
loop_
_entity.id
_entity.type
_entity.pdbx_description
1 polymer ?
#
loop_
_entity_poly.entity_id
_entity_poly.type
_entity_poly.pdbx_seq_one_letter_code
_entity_poly.pdbx_strand_id
1 'polypeptide(L)'
;MDEILEWLAPLTPILALSSLMIAILSLTWNIRSKVIGERRTELKERIASPAYRHAEIAAHICTRSERYRNGQRRLLGWLARRVGGIWSAKSFATCMTLAYLYPIAGAFLGWIISGQTTLGGLELFRDVESFTGRLSRAALVLAAMAFFAWFWPFSIKTSEHWGLLAEQRLDRLPHRTGFLSKAVRWGIGLSGAVAVVVAVVGAVVGAVVVVGAGFGFSAVVVAVVVAFAGAGFSAVVGAGAGFSAVAFAGAVAVVVVVVGVGFGFGAVDGDLQQAALIPFVWLLLPLLNAFADYLSFNVTRGFLTAASRQVRSAWWLVSRVVLDLIFGLICLALLLFTLRYSLDLWANLSPETLPLDWRAYWADARQDWSQGMALWIMCATTLVPTFVHVIWGFVHWQTAASQHTQDAVALMAAQPTEAHITDNAVLSHIARDLRRGQINAALRVTAGVTAFVFVSAALLLSAQRIFG
;
A
#
# COMPACT_ATOMS: atom_id res chain seq x y z
N MET A 1 -30.31 5.96 7.21
CA MET A 1 -29.37 5.35 8.19
C MET A 1 -29.36 3.85 8.01
N ASP A 2 -30.54 3.23 7.83
CA ASP A 2 -30.68 1.80 7.50
C ASP A 2 -29.91 1.43 6.22
N GLU A 3 -30.00 2.25 5.18
CA GLU A 3 -29.23 2.08 3.94
C GLU A 3 -27.70 2.08 4.20
N ILE A 4 -27.18 2.88 5.13
CA ILE A 4 -25.74 2.89 5.45
C ILE A 4 -25.34 1.63 6.23
N LEU A 5 -26.18 1.18 7.17
CA LEU A 5 -25.93 -0.05 7.93
C LEU A 5 -25.98 -1.29 7.04
N GLU A 6 -26.89 -1.32 6.06
CA GLU A 6 -26.97 -2.36 5.04
C GLU A 6 -25.70 -2.44 4.18
N TRP A 7 -25.09 -1.30 3.86
CA TRP A 7 -23.85 -1.23 3.09
C TRP A 7 -22.61 -1.70 3.87
N LEU A 8 -22.62 -1.59 5.20
CA LEU A 8 -21.46 -1.92 6.03
C LEU A 8 -21.37 -3.40 6.41
N ALA A 9 -22.49 -4.11 6.38
CA ALA A 9 -22.56 -5.50 6.79
C ALA A 9 -21.65 -6.49 6.03
N PRO A 10 -21.60 -6.49 4.68
CA PRO A 10 -20.70 -7.38 3.97
C PRO A 10 -19.23 -7.03 4.19
N LEU A 11 -18.87 -5.84 4.71
CA LEU A 11 -17.49 -5.48 5.06
C LEU A 11 -16.97 -6.26 6.27
N THR A 12 -17.84 -6.95 7.00
CA THR A 12 -17.52 -7.69 8.22
C THR A 12 -16.36 -8.71 8.06
N PRO A 13 -16.46 -9.72 7.17
CA PRO A 13 -15.37 -10.66 6.91
C PRO A 13 -14.12 -9.96 6.37
N ILE A 14 -14.26 -8.80 5.73
CA ILE A 14 -13.14 -8.05 5.14
C ILE A 14 -12.42 -7.21 6.17
N LEU A 15 -13.11 -6.62 7.14
CA LEU A 15 -12.46 -6.02 8.29
C LEU A 15 -11.66 -7.10 9.02
N ALA A 16 -12.21 -8.33 9.17
CA ALA A 16 -11.48 -9.46 9.73
C ALA A 16 -10.26 -9.85 8.87
N LEU A 17 -10.40 -9.95 7.56
CA LEU A 17 -9.29 -10.27 6.64
C LEU A 17 -8.23 -9.18 6.56
N SER A 18 -8.64 -7.92 6.65
CA SER A 18 -7.78 -6.73 6.61
C SER A 18 -7.06 -6.56 7.93
N SER A 19 -7.74 -6.76 9.06
CA SER A 19 -7.10 -6.79 10.38
C SER A 19 -6.12 -7.96 10.48
N LEU A 20 -6.42 -9.11 9.86
CA LEU A 20 -5.50 -10.24 9.74
C LEU A 20 -4.32 -9.94 8.80
N MET A 21 -4.55 -9.32 7.65
CA MET A 21 -3.47 -8.90 6.74
C MET A 21 -2.60 -7.82 7.38
N ILE A 22 -3.18 -6.86 8.09
CA ILE A 22 -2.44 -5.80 8.79
C ILE A 22 -1.75 -6.37 10.03
N ALA A 23 -2.34 -7.34 10.72
CA ALA A 23 -1.69 -8.13 11.76
C ALA A 23 -0.47 -8.86 11.20
N ILE A 24 -0.63 -9.56 10.08
CA ILE A 24 0.42 -10.28 9.38
C ILE A 24 1.47 -9.30 8.85
N LEU A 25 1.09 -8.15 8.29
CA LEU A 25 2.01 -7.13 7.79
C LEU A 25 2.70 -6.39 8.93
N SER A 26 2.05 -6.15 10.06
CA SER A 26 2.63 -5.57 11.29
C SER A 26 3.60 -6.54 11.95
N LEU A 27 3.22 -7.82 12.02
CA LEU A 27 4.01 -8.91 12.57
C LEU A 27 5.21 -9.20 11.64
N THR A 28 4.98 -9.35 10.34
CA THR A 28 6.05 -9.50 9.34
C THR A 28 6.85 -8.23 9.16
N TRP A 29 6.33 -7.03 9.40
CA TRP A 29 7.14 -5.80 9.43
C TRP A 29 7.99 -5.75 10.70
N ASN A 30 7.47 -6.12 11.87
CA ASN A 30 8.27 -6.24 13.09
C ASN A 30 9.33 -7.36 12.97
N ILE A 31 9.00 -8.47 12.32
CA ILE A 31 9.90 -9.62 12.11
C ILE A 31 10.88 -9.36 10.95
N ARG A 32 10.44 -8.76 9.84
CA ARG A 32 11.23 -8.37 8.64
C ARG A 32 11.87 -7.00 8.78
N SER A 33 11.65 -6.31 9.89
CA SER A 33 12.65 -5.41 10.44
C SER A 33 13.91 -6.16 10.90
N LYS A 34 14.17 -7.38 10.35
CA LYS A 34 15.40 -7.89 9.67
C LYS A 34 16.36 -6.81 9.13
N VAL A 35 16.69 -5.91 10.03
CA VAL A 35 17.99 -5.43 10.42
C VAL A 35 18.26 -6.12 11.78
N ILE A 36 17.84 -7.37 12.01
CA ILE A 36 17.91 -8.04 13.34
C ILE A 36 19.34 -8.44 13.72
N GLY A 37 20.24 -8.56 12.74
CA GLY A 37 21.68 -8.65 12.97
C GLY A 37 22.30 -7.26 13.13
N GLU A 38 22.20 -6.45 12.08
CA GLU A 38 22.79 -5.09 12.02
C GLU A 38 22.27 -4.15 13.12
N ARG A 39 20.97 -4.13 13.45
CA ARG A 39 20.45 -3.35 14.59
C ARG A 39 20.73 -3.99 15.92
N ARG A 40 20.99 -5.30 16.01
CA ARG A 40 21.40 -5.86 17.31
C ARG A 40 22.80 -5.37 17.63
N THR A 41 23.70 -5.34 16.65
CA THR A 41 25.02 -4.75 16.80
C THR A 41 24.92 -3.25 17.03
N GLU A 42 24.15 -2.51 16.20
CA GLU A 42 23.94 -1.07 16.35
C GLU A 42 23.25 -0.71 17.69
N LEU A 43 22.27 -1.49 18.14
CA LEU A 43 21.59 -1.27 19.43
C LEU A 43 22.55 -1.56 20.59
N LYS A 44 23.37 -2.62 20.49
CA LYS A 44 24.41 -2.89 21.48
C LYS A 44 25.45 -1.77 21.52
N GLU A 45 25.91 -1.30 20.37
CA GLU A 45 26.83 -0.16 20.24
C GLU A 45 26.22 1.12 20.84
N ARG A 46 24.95 1.40 20.54
CA ARG A 46 24.21 2.53 21.11
C ARG A 46 23.99 2.40 22.62
N ILE A 47 23.75 1.20 23.15
CA ILE A 47 23.62 0.99 24.61
C ILE A 47 24.99 1.06 25.29
N ALA A 48 26.04 0.58 24.63
CA ALA A 48 27.39 0.60 25.15
C ALA A 48 27.92 2.02 25.31
N SER A 49 27.56 2.94 24.40
CA SER A 49 27.97 4.34 24.47
C SER A 49 27.14 5.14 25.50
N PRO A 50 27.79 5.85 26.45
CA PRO A 50 27.11 6.66 27.47
C PRO A 50 26.10 7.66 26.90
N ALA A 51 26.49 8.42 25.87
CA ALA A 51 25.64 9.46 25.28
C ALA A 51 24.35 8.90 24.69
N TYR A 52 24.45 7.77 23.99
CA TYR A 52 23.32 7.10 23.37
C TYR A 52 22.46 6.34 24.40
N ARG A 53 23.08 5.78 25.45
CA ARG A 53 22.37 5.15 26.56
C ARG A 53 21.48 6.14 27.29
N HIS A 54 21.95 7.36 27.57
CA HIS A 54 21.11 8.41 28.16
C HIS A 54 19.92 8.77 27.28
N ALA A 55 20.15 8.92 25.97
CA ALA A 55 19.07 9.19 25.03
C ALA A 55 18.05 8.04 25.00
N GLU A 56 18.51 6.79 25.10
CA GLU A 56 17.63 5.62 25.07
C GLU A 56 16.88 5.43 26.39
N ILE A 57 17.52 5.65 27.54
CA ILE A 57 16.86 5.71 28.84
C ILE A 57 15.80 6.82 28.83
N ALA A 58 16.14 8.04 28.42
CA ALA A 58 15.19 9.15 28.34
C ALA A 58 14.01 8.85 27.39
N ALA A 59 14.28 8.16 26.28
CA ALA A 59 13.23 7.70 25.36
C ALA A 59 12.27 6.68 25.98
N HIS A 60 12.64 6.03 27.10
CA HIS A 60 11.81 5.04 27.80
C HIS A 60 11.34 5.46 29.20
N ILE A 61 11.99 6.42 29.87
CA ILE A 61 11.54 6.97 31.16
C ILE A 61 10.50 8.08 30.97
N CYS A 62 10.34 8.62 29.76
CA CYS A 62 9.35 9.66 29.49
C CYS A 62 7.89 9.20 29.71
N THR A 63 7.00 10.18 29.86
CA THR A 63 5.56 9.94 30.06
C THR A 63 4.99 9.11 28.91
N ARG A 64 3.88 8.41 29.14
CA ARG A 64 3.23 7.58 28.10
C ARG A 64 2.92 8.39 26.82
N SER A 65 2.55 9.65 26.97
CA SER A 65 2.25 10.57 25.86
C SER A 65 3.50 10.98 25.07
N GLU A 66 4.63 11.24 25.72
CA GLU A 66 5.90 11.55 25.04
C GLU A 66 6.43 10.38 24.23
N ARG A 67 6.27 9.15 24.75
CA ARG A 67 6.64 7.93 24.02
C ARG A 67 5.79 7.73 22.77
N TYR A 68 4.48 7.92 22.91
CA TYR A 68 3.58 7.91 21.77
C TYR A 68 4.01 8.94 20.70
N ARG A 69 4.35 10.17 21.11
CA ARG A 69 4.89 11.20 20.20
C ARG A 69 6.21 10.80 19.54
N ASN A 70 7.12 10.19 20.29
CA ASN A 70 8.39 9.72 19.74
C ASN A 70 8.15 8.62 18.69
N GLY A 71 7.24 7.69 18.97
CA GLY A 71 6.77 6.67 18.03
C GLY A 71 6.16 7.28 16.77
N GLN A 72 5.25 8.26 16.93
CA GLN A 72 4.65 8.99 15.82
C GLN A 72 5.69 9.76 14.99
N ARG A 73 6.63 10.48 15.62
CA ARG A 73 7.69 11.21 14.91
C ARG A 73 8.59 10.27 14.13
N ARG A 74 8.94 9.11 14.70
CA ARG A 74 9.69 8.06 14.01
C ARG A 74 8.91 7.50 12.81
N LEU A 75 7.61 7.24 12.97
CA LEU A 75 6.74 6.79 11.88
C LEU A 75 6.63 7.85 10.78
N LEU A 76 6.34 9.11 11.13
CA LEU A 76 6.22 10.23 10.20
C LEU A 76 7.53 10.46 9.44
N GLY A 77 8.69 10.38 10.11
CA GLY A 77 9.99 10.49 9.47
C GLY A 77 10.29 9.30 8.54
N TRP A 78 9.87 8.10 8.91
CA TRP A 78 9.96 6.93 8.04
C TRP A 78 9.07 7.06 6.80
N LEU A 79 7.81 7.45 6.97
CA LEU A 79 6.86 7.72 5.90
C LEU A 79 7.37 8.83 4.97
N ALA A 80 7.91 9.92 5.53
CA ALA A 80 8.50 11.00 4.75
C ALA A 80 9.61 10.51 3.82
N ARG A 81 10.50 9.64 4.31
CA ARG A 81 11.60 9.09 3.51
C ARG A 81 11.12 8.08 2.47
N ARG A 82 10.24 7.16 2.85
CA ARG A 82 9.82 6.03 2.00
C ARG A 82 8.72 6.41 1.02
N VAL A 83 7.66 7.04 1.52
CA VAL A 83 6.44 7.38 0.78
C VAL A 83 6.50 8.80 0.21
N GLY A 84 7.20 9.74 0.87
CA GLY A 84 7.33 11.13 0.42
C GLY A 84 6.75 12.15 1.40
N GLY A 85 6.87 13.45 1.09
CA GLY A 85 6.29 14.53 1.89
C GLY A 85 4.75 14.50 1.96
N ILE A 86 4.17 15.32 2.82
CA ILE A 86 2.71 15.54 2.81
C ILE A 86 2.37 16.27 1.50
N TRP A 87 1.35 15.80 0.79
CA TRP A 87 0.91 16.30 -0.50
C TRP A 87 1.99 16.22 -1.61
N SER A 88 2.91 15.26 -1.50
CA SER A 88 3.97 15.09 -2.49
C SER A 88 3.55 14.16 -3.62
N ALA A 89 4.06 14.40 -4.82
CA ALA A 89 3.83 13.52 -5.96
C ALA A 89 4.37 12.09 -5.72
N LYS A 90 5.47 11.96 -4.96
CA LYS A 90 5.99 10.66 -4.49
C LYS A 90 4.96 9.89 -3.64
N SER A 91 4.25 10.59 -2.75
CA SER A 91 3.20 9.95 -1.95
C SER A 91 2.01 9.53 -2.80
N PHE A 92 1.61 10.34 -3.80
CA PHE A 92 0.58 9.95 -4.75
C PHE A 92 0.99 8.73 -5.58
N ALA A 93 2.22 8.71 -6.11
CA ALA A 93 2.76 7.56 -6.86
C ALA A 93 2.80 6.28 -6.02
N THR A 94 3.08 6.40 -4.72
CA THR A 94 3.01 5.26 -3.80
C THR A 94 1.57 4.77 -3.62
N CYS A 95 0.61 5.68 -3.39
CA CYS A 95 -0.82 5.34 -3.31
C CYS A 95 -1.32 4.71 -4.62
N MET A 96 -0.91 5.23 -5.78
CA MET A 96 -1.18 4.63 -7.09
C MET A 96 -0.64 3.20 -7.17
N THR A 97 0.63 2.99 -6.84
CA THR A 97 1.23 1.65 -6.86
C THR A 97 0.44 0.66 -6.00
N LEU A 98 0.02 1.09 -4.81
CA LEU A 98 -0.79 0.27 -3.90
C LEU A 98 -2.19 0.01 -4.46
N ALA A 99 -2.87 1.02 -4.99
CA ALA A 99 -4.20 0.91 -5.57
C ALA A 99 -4.27 -0.01 -6.79
N TYR A 100 -3.18 -0.15 -7.56
CA TYR A 100 -3.08 -1.15 -8.63
C TYR A 100 -2.80 -2.55 -8.08
N LEU A 101 -2.03 -2.66 -6.99
CA LEU A 101 -1.66 -3.94 -6.39
C LEU A 101 -2.85 -4.62 -5.69
N TYR A 102 -3.73 -3.85 -5.05
CA TYR A 102 -4.79 -4.42 -4.23
C TYR A 102 -5.87 -5.20 -4.99
N PRO A 103 -6.43 -4.70 -6.12
CA PRO A 103 -7.39 -5.47 -6.90
C PRO A 103 -6.79 -6.77 -7.43
N ILE A 104 -5.52 -6.75 -7.86
CA ILE A 104 -4.78 -7.95 -8.30
C ILE A 104 -4.67 -8.95 -7.16
N ALA A 105 -4.19 -8.48 -6.00
CA ALA A 105 -4.05 -9.31 -4.81
C ALA A 105 -5.41 -9.88 -4.38
N GLY A 106 -6.48 -9.09 -4.48
CA GLY A 106 -7.82 -9.49 -4.11
C GLY A 106 -8.43 -10.52 -5.05
N ALA A 107 -8.32 -10.31 -6.36
CA ALA A 107 -8.74 -11.29 -7.35
C ALA A 107 -7.95 -12.60 -7.19
N PHE A 108 -6.64 -12.51 -6.97
CA PHE A 108 -5.78 -13.67 -6.75
C PHE A 108 -6.12 -14.43 -5.46
N LEU A 109 -6.37 -13.72 -4.36
CA LEU A 109 -6.83 -14.34 -3.10
C LEU A 109 -8.21 -14.97 -3.25
N GLY A 110 -9.14 -14.28 -3.93
CA GLY A 110 -10.45 -14.82 -4.27
C GLY A 110 -10.32 -16.13 -5.04
N TRP A 111 -9.52 -16.14 -6.10
CA TRP A 111 -9.25 -17.35 -6.87
C TRP A 111 -8.67 -18.49 -6.02
N ILE A 112 -7.64 -18.23 -5.20
CA ILE A 112 -7.07 -19.28 -4.33
C ILE A 112 -8.12 -19.88 -3.40
N ILE A 113 -8.87 -19.02 -2.73
CA ILE A 113 -9.78 -19.40 -1.64
C ILE A 113 -11.07 -20.00 -2.19
N SER A 114 -11.79 -19.29 -3.06
CA SER A 114 -13.11 -19.71 -3.55
C SER A 114 -13.08 -20.39 -4.91
N GLY A 115 -11.95 -20.38 -5.62
CA GLY A 115 -11.89 -20.86 -7.01
C GLY A 115 -12.50 -19.89 -8.01
N GLN A 116 -12.85 -18.67 -7.59
CA GLN A 116 -13.43 -17.66 -8.48
C GLN A 116 -12.47 -17.34 -9.63
N THR A 117 -12.89 -17.65 -10.85
CA THR A 117 -12.12 -17.41 -12.08
C THR A 117 -12.39 -16.04 -12.68
N THR A 118 -13.57 -15.48 -12.41
CA THR A 118 -14.02 -14.22 -13.01
C THR A 118 -14.04 -13.06 -12.02
N LEU A 119 -13.69 -11.87 -12.50
CA LEU A 119 -13.85 -10.62 -11.76
C LEU A 119 -14.76 -9.68 -12.56
N GLY A 120 -15.98 -9.44 -12.05
CA GLY A 120 -16.97 -8.64 -12.77
C GLY A 120 -17.28 -9.19 -14.17
N GLY A 121 -17.27 -10.52 -14.32
CA GLY A 121 -17.46 -11.21 -15.60
C GLY A 121 -16.18 -11.44 -16.42
N LEU A 122 -15.05 -10.79 -16.09
CA LEU A 122 -13.78 -11.03 -16.79
C LEU A 122 -13.09 -12.28 -16.27
N GLU A 123 -12.91 -13.30 -17.11
CA GLU A 123 -12.13 -14.47 -16.76
C GLU A 123 -10.64 -14.09 -16.59
N LEU A 124 -10.18 -14.01 -15.34
CA LEU A 124 -8.81 -13.66 -14.97
C LEU A 124 -7.94 -14.90 -14.75
N PHE A 125 -8.54 -15.97 -14.23
CA PHE A 125 -7.84 -17.19 -13.86
C PHE A 125 -8.51 -18.38 -14.50
N ARG A 126 -7.69 -19.37 -14.88
CA ARG A 126 -8.20 -20.64 -15.35
C ARG A 126 -8.87 -21.39 -14.20
N ASP A 127 -9.94 -22.09 -14.51
CA ASP A 127 -10.57 -22.99 -13.55
C ASP A 127 -9.61 -24.12 -13.15
N VAL A 128 -9.53 -24.36 -11.85
CA VAL A 128 -8.71 -25.40 -11.23
C VAL A 128 -9.50 -25.94 -10.06
N GLU A 129 -10.04 -27.15 -10.22
CA GLU A 129 -10.95 -27.76 -9.25
C GLU A 129 -10.31 -27.91 -7.86
N SER A 130 -9.02 -28.31 -7.80
CA SER A 130 -8.35 -28.58 -6.52
C SER A 130 -7.72 -27.34 -5.88
N PHE A 131 -7.98 -27.15 -4.59
CA PHE A 131 -7.32 -26.11 -3.78
C PHE A 131 -5.79 -26.22 -3.81
N THR A 132 -5.26 -27.44 -3.73
CA THR A 132 -3.81 -27.70 -3.82
C THR A 132 -3.23 -27.26 -5.17
N GLY A 133 -3.98 -27.47 -6.27
CA GLY A 133 -3.59 -27.01 -7.61
C GLY A 133 -3.59 -25.49 -7.72
N ARG A 134 -4.56 -24.80 -7.11
CA ARG A 134 -4.57 -23.33 -7.02
C ARG A 134 -3.40 -22.82 -6.19
N LEU A 135 -3.13 -23.44 -5.04
CA LEU A 135 -2.04 -23.05 -4.15
C LEU A 135 -0.65 -23.22 -4.78
N SER A 136 -0.40 -24.29 -5.53
CA SER A 136 0.89 -24.51 -6.20
C SER A 136 1.13 -23.50 -7.32
N ARG A 137 0.11 -23.23 -8.13
CA ARG A 137 0.15 -22.17 -9.16
C ARG A 137 0.30 -20.79 -8.54
N ALA A 138 -0.37 -20.53 -7.42
CA ALA A 138 -0.20 -19.30 -6.68
C ALA A 138 1.23 -19.14 -6.15
N ALA A 139 1.84 -20.21 -5.62
CA ALA A 139 3.23 -20.20 -5.18
C ALA A 139 4.19 -19.87 -6.34
N LEU A 140 3.94 -20.37 -7.56
CA LEU A 140 4.71 -20.03 -8.75
C LEU A 140 4.59 -18.55 -9.12
N VAL A 141 3.38 -17.99 -9.11
CA VAL A 141 3.16 -16.55 -9.36
C VAL A 141 3.88 -15.70 -8.31
N LEU A 142 3.76 -16.06 -7.03
CA LEU A 142 4.45 -15.37 -5.94
C LEU A 142 5.98 -15.48 -6.06
N ALA A 143 6.51 -16.62 -6.50
CA ALA A 143 7.93 -16.81 -6.76
C ALA A 143 8.41 -15.92 -7.92
N ALA A 144 7.62 -15.83 -9.01
CA ALA A 144 7.90 -14.95 -10.14
C ALA A 144 7.88 -13.47 -9.74
N MET A 145 6.88 -13.05 -8.96
CA MET A 145 6.80 -11.68 -8.41
C MET A 145 7.97 -11.38 -7.47
N ALA A 146 8.36 -12.32 -6.61
CA ALA A 146 9.49 -12.17 -5.71
C ALA A 146 10.82 -12.06 -6.47
N PHE A 147 10.99 -12.88 -7.50
CA PHE A 147 12.13 -12.80 -8.41
C PHE A 147 12.18 -11.44 -9.12
N PHE A 148 11.05 -10.97 -9.64
CA PHE A 148 10.96 -9.67 -10.29
C PHE A 148 11.24 -8.51 -9.31
N ALA A 149 10.67 -8.54 -8.11
CA ALA A 149 10.93 -7.53 -7.08
C ALA A 149 12.40 -7.53 -6.60
N TRP A 150 13.07 -8.69 -6.62
CA TRP A 150 14.50 -8.81 -6.34
C TRP A 150 15.36 -8.30 -7.51
N PHE A 151 14.94 -8.56 -8.75
CA PHE A 151 15.63 -8.14 -9.98
C PHE A 151 15.43 -6.63 -10.28
N TRP A 152 14.31 -6.04 -9.87
CA TRP A 152 13.96 -4.66 -10.18
C TRP A 152 14.98 -3.60 -9.69
N PRO A 153 15.48 -3.65 -8.44
CA PRO A 153 16.55 -2.74 -8.02
C PRO A 153 17.83 -2.91 -8.83
N PHE A 154 18.11 -4.12 -9.31
CA PHE A 154 19.24 -4.39 -10.19
C PHE A 154 19.02 -3.72 -11.56
N SER A 155 17.84 -3.86 -12.17
CA SER A 155 17.52 -3.20 -13.43
C SER A 155 17.53 -1.67 -13.34
N ILE A 156 17.01 -1.08 -12.24
CA ILE A 156 17.10 0.37 -12.00
C ILE A 156 18.57 0.80 -11.92
N LYS A 157 19.39 0.17 -11.07
CA LYS A 157 20.80 0.55 -10.92
C LYS A 157 21.58 0.42 -12.23
N THR A 158 21.32 -0.65 -12.99
CA THR A 158 21.91 -0.83 -14.31
C THR A 158 21.44 0.27 -15.27
N SER A 159 20.17 0.65 -15.24
CA SER A 159 19.65 1.76 -16.07
C SER A 159 20.23 3.12 -15.69
N GLU A 160 20.40 3.41 -14.40
CA GLU A 160 21.06 4.61 -13.90
C GLU A 160 22.52 4.65 -14.38
N HIS A 161 23.23 3.51 -14.29
CA HIS A 161 24.60 3.40 -14.78
C HIS A 161 24.71 3.67 -16.29
N TRP A 162 23.83 3.07 -17.10
CA TRP A 162 23.80 3.33 -18.54
C TRP A 162 23.34 4.75 -18.89
N GLY A 163 22.43 5.33 -18.10
CA GLY A 163 22.00 6.72 -18.24
C GLY A 163 23.16 7.68 -18.00
N LEU A 164 23.93 7.47 -16.92
CA LEU A 164 25.15 8.24 -16.65
C LEU A 164 26.20 8.08 -17.75
N LEU A 165 26.40 6.87 -18.27
CA LEU A 165 27.29 6.64 -19.41
C LEU A 165 26.81 7.35 -20.69
N ALA A 166 25.50 7.38 -20.92
CA ALA A 166 24.90 8.09 -22.04
C ALA A 166 25.07 9.61 -21.89
N GLU A 167 24.82 10.17 -20.71
CA GLU A 167 25.08 11.57 -20.37
C GLU A 167 26.55 11.94 -20.57
N GLN A 168 27.48 11.13 -20.05
CA GLN A 168 28.92 11.33 -20.25
C GLN A 168 29.34 11.31 -21.72
N ARG A 169 28.71 10.45 -22.54
CA ARG A 169 28.96 10.44 -24.00
C ARG A 169 28.36 11.65 -24.70
N LEU A 170 27.22 12.14 -24.22
CA LEU A 170 26.56 13.35 -24.70
C LEU A 170 27.37 14.61 -24.40
N ASP A 171 27.98 14.70 -23.21
CA ASP A 171 28.81 15.84 -22.82
C ASP A 171 30.10 15.94 -23.66
N ARG A 172 30.54 14.82 -24.24
CA ARG A 172 31.67 14.79 -25.20
C ARG A 172 31.28 15.29 -26.59
N LEU A 173 29.99 15.43 -26.91
CA LEU A 173 29.56 16.02 -28.17
C LEU A 173 29.75 17.54 -28.11
N PRO A 174 30.33 18.17 -29.14
CA PRO A 174 30.55 19.61 -29.16
C PRO A 174 29.22 20.34 -28.94
N HIS A 175 29.19 21.24 -27.95
CA HIS A 175 28.01 21.99 -27.52
C HIS A 175 27.44 22.84 -28.66
N ARG A 176 26.55 22.26 -29.46
CA ARG A 176 25.75 23.02 -30.43
C ARG A 176 24.55 23.62 -29.70
N THR A 177 24.47 24.94 -29.64
CA THR A 177 23.48 25.73 -28.88
C THR A 177 22.09 25.85 -29.54
N GLY A 178 21.73 24.96 -30.46
CA GLY A 178 20.45 25.01 -31.19
C GLY A 178 19.29 24.25 -30.53
N PHE A 179 18.05 24.57 -30.92
CA PHE A 179 16.82 23.87 -30.51
C PHE A 179 16.90 22.34 -30.67
N LEU A 180 17.60 21.86 -31.70
CA LEU A 180 17.88 20.44 -31.95
C LEU A 180 18.67 19.76 -30.82
N SER A 181 19.58 20.45 -30.12
CA SER A 181 20.35 19.82 -29.02
C SER A 181 19.51 19.62 -27.76
N LYS A 182 18.49 20.46 -27.54
CA LYS A 182 17.48 20.25 -26.49
C LYS A 182 16.58 19.06 -26.83
N ALA A 183 16.14 18.93 -28.09
CA ALA A 183 15.34 17.79 -28.54
C ALA A 183 16.10 16.46 -28.48
N VAL A 184 17.40 16.45 -28.84
CA VAL A 184 18.26 15.26 -28.75
C VAL A 184 18.52 14.86 -27.29
N ARG A 185 18.74 15.81 -26.37
CA ARG A 185 18.84 15.53 -24.93
C ARG A 185 17.54 14.94 -24.36
N TRP A 186 16.40 15.47 -24.77
CA TRP A 186 15.08 14.92 -24.42
C TRP A 186 14.88 13.51 -24.99
N GLY A 187 15.22 13.30 -26.26
CA GLY A 187 15.10 12.00 -26.93
C GLY A 187 15.96 10.91 -26.31
N ILE A 188 17.17 11.25 -25.84
CA ILE A 188 18.07 10.30 -25.19
C ILE A 188 17.62 10.00 -23.75
N GLY A 189 17.13 11.00 -23.00
CA GLY A 189 16.46 10.77 -21.72
C GLY A 189 15.22 9.88 -21.87
N LEU A 190 14.44 10.07 -22.94
CA LEU A 190 13.34 9.17 -23.31
C LEU A 190 13.85 7.77 -23.67
N SER A 191 14.97 7.64 -24.38
CA SER A 191 15.50 6.33 -24.77
C SER A 191 15.93 5.46 -23.58
N GLY A 192 16.44 6.08 -22.50
CA GLY A 192 16.73 5.39 -21.24
C GLY A 192 15.45 4.92 -20.55
N ALA A 193 14.41 5.77 -20.51
CA ALA A 193 13.10 5.39 -19.98
C ALA A 193 12.42 4.29 -20.84
N VAL A 194 12.55 4.37 -22.16
CA VAL A 194 12.05 3.35 -23.10
C VAL A 194 12.79 2.04 -22.94
N ALA A 195 14.12 2.05 -22.74
CA ALA A 195 14.89 0.83 -22.49
C ALA A 195 14.47 0.14 -21.18
N VAL A 196 14.18 0.92 -20.13
CA VAL A 196 13.60 0.39 -18.87
C VAL A 196 12.22 -0.17 -19.13
N VAL A 197 11.34 0.55 -19.81
CA VAL A 197 9.99 0.06 -20.15
C VAL A 197 10.07 -1.21 -21.00
N VAL A 198 10.94 -1.28 -22.00
CA VAL A 198 11.13 -2.46 -22.87
C VAL A 198 11.72 -3.63 -22.11
N ALA A 199 12.69 -3.41 -21.22
CA ALA A 199 13.26 -4.47 -20.39
C ALA A 199 12.23 -5.01 -19.38
N VAL A 200 11.41 -4.12 -18.82
CA VAL A 200 10.36 -4.48 -17.87
C VAL A 200 9.21 -5.18 -18.57
N VAL A 201 8.72 -4.65 -19.70
CA VAL A 201 7.73 -5.29 -20.55
C VAL A 201 8.27 -6.63 -21.04
N GLY A 202 9.53 -6.73 -21.45
CA GLY A 202 10.16 -7.99 -21.87
C GLY A 202 10.28 -9.01 -20.74
N ALA A 203 10.64 -8.59 -19.52
CA ALA A 203 10.70 -9.47 -18.35
C ALA A 203 9.31 -9.91 -17.87
N VAL A 204 8.33 -9.01 -17.95
CA VAL A 204 6.94 -9.26 -17.57
C VAL A 204 6.25 -10.12 -18.61
N VAL A 205 6.38 -9.82 -19.90
CA VAL A 205 5.91 -10.67 -21.00
C VAL A 205 6.64 -12.01 -20.97
N GLY A 206 7.95 -12.05 -20.69
CA GLY A 206 8.69 -13.30 -20.53
C GLY A 206 8.18 -14.14 -19.35
N ALA A 207 7.94 -13.52 -18.19
CA ALA A 207 7.35 -14.20 -17.04
C ALA A 207 5.91 -14.65 -17.32
N VAL A 208 5.12 -13.80 -17.98
CA VAL A 208 3.73 -14.08 -18.38
C VAL A 208 3.67 -15.13 -19.48
N VAL A 209 4.67 -15.28 -20.35
CA VAL A 209 4.72 -16.34 -21.37
C VAL A 209 5.18 -17.66 -20.77
N VAL A 210 6.17 -17.64 -19.87
CA VAL A 210 6.64 -18.83 -19.14
C VAL A 210 5.56 -19.36 -18.19
N VAL A 211 4.77 -18.47 -17.59
CA VAL A 211 3.60 -18.84 -16.77
C VAL A 211 2.33 -19.04 -17.63
N GLY A 212 2.24 -18.36 -18.77
CA GLY A 212 1.07 -18.26 -19.65
C GLY A 212 0.82 -19.45 -20.56
N ALA A 213 1.68 -20.47 -20.54
CA ALA A 213 1.25 -21.80 -20.97
C ALA A 213 0.07 -22.34 -20.11
N GLY A 214 -0.23 -21.71 -18.95
CA GLY A 214 -1.34 -22.10 -18.06
C GLY A 214 -2.31 -21.00 -17.60
N PHE A 215 -2.06 -19.71 -17.88
CA PHE A 215 -2.89 -18.59 -17.42
C PHE A 215 -3.43 -17.78 -18.61
N GLY A 216 -4.76 -17.59 -18.69
CA GLY A 216 -5.44 -16.82 -19.73
C GLY A 216 -5.25 -15.31 -19.64
N PHE A 217 -4.10 -14.84 -19.15
CA PHE A 217 -3.78 -13.42 -19.16
C PHE A 217 -3.44 -13.00 -20.58
N SER A 218 -4.24 -12.12 -21.20
CA SER A 218 -3.80 -11.42 -22.40
C SER A 218 -2.56 -10.59 -22.03
N ALA A 219 -1.44 -10.81 -22.71
CA ALA A 219 -0.18 -10.11 -22.49
C ALA A 219 -0.32 -8.57 -22.51
N VAL A 220 -1.42 -8.10 -23.09
CA VAL A 220 -1.87 -6.71 -23.17
C VAL A 220 -2.12 -6.10 -21.78
N VAL A 221 -2.83 -6.76 -20.86
CA VAL A 221 -3.15 -6.19 -19.54
C VAL A 221 -1.88 -5.93 -18.73
N VAL A 222 -0.94 -6.87 -18.77
CA VAL A 222 0.31 -6.75 -18.01
C VAL A 222 1.25 -5.72 -18.63
N ALA A 223 1.30 -5.63 -19.96
CA ALA A 223 2.04 -4.58 -20.66
C ALA A 223 1.48 -3.17 -20.38
N VAL A 224 0.15 -3.02 -20.32
CA VAL A 224 -0.52 -1.75 -19.99
C VAL A 224 -0.22 -1.36 -18.54
N VAL A 225 -0.43 -2.24 -17.56
CA VAL A 225 -0.15 -1.94 -16.14
C VAL A 225 1.33 -1.56 -15.92
N VAL A 226 2.26 -2.24 -16.60
CA VAL A 226 3.69 -1.94 -16.57
C VAL A 226 4.02 -0.59 -17.21
N ALA A 227 3.48 -0.30 -18.40
CA ALA A 227 3.71 0.96 -19.08
C ALA A 227 3.17 2.15 -18.27
N PHE A 228 2.03 1.96 -17.60
CA PHE A 228 1.42 2.95 -16.71
C PHE A 228 2.21 3.18 -15.42
N ALA A 229 2.68 2.11 -14.76
CA ALA A 229 3.53 2.23 -13.58
C ALA A 229 4.87 2.90 -13.92
N GLY A 230 5.43 2.61 -15.10
CA GLY A 230 6.66 3.23 -15.61
C GLY A 230 6.48 4.70 -16.03
N ALA A 231 5.39 5.04 -16.73
CA ALA A 231 5.09 6.39 -17.20
C ALA A 231 4.63 7.32 -16.07
N GLY A 232 3.83 6.81 -15.12
CA GLY A 232 3.43 7.55 -13.93
C GLY A 232 4.61 7.88 -13.02
N PHE A 233 5.61 7.00 -12.94
CA PHE A 233 6.83 7.25 -12.17
C PHE A 233 7.74 8.29 -12.84
N SER A 234 7.90 8.25 -14.17
CA SER A 234 8.77 9.18 -14.90
C SER A 234 8.16 10.59 -15.05
N ALA A 235 6.84 10.71 -15.22
CA ALA A 235 6.16 12.02 -15.26
C ALA A 235 6.17 12.74 -13.89
N VAL A 236 6.14 11.99 -12.78
CA VAL A 236 6.10 12.52 -11.41
C VAL A 236 7.46 13.01 -10.91
N VAL A 237 8.56 12.48 -11.44
CA VAL A 237 9.93 12.88 -11.05
C VAL A 237 10.32 14.26 -11.65
N GLY A 238 9.62 14.74 -12.68
CA GLY A 238 10.01 15.92 -13.45
C GLY A 238 9.47 17.28 -12.99
N ALA A 239 8.44 17.38 -12.15
CA ALA A 239 7.79 18.67 -11.90
C ALA A 239 7.50 18.95 -10.41
N GLY A 240 7.94 20.15 -9.98
CA GLY A 240 7.90 20.64 -8.61
C GLY A 240 6.50 21.00 -8.09
N ALA A 241 6.46 21.27 -6.79
CA ALA A 241 5.29 21.43 -5.93
C ALA A 241 4.17 22.35 -6.47
N GLY A 242 3.11 21.73 -7.00
CA GLY A 242 1.84 22.40 -7.38
C GLY A 242 0.71 21.43 -7.73
N PHE A 243 0.75 20.20 -7.20
CA PHE A 243 0.51 18.99 -8.02
C PHE A 243 -0.86 18.27 -7.91
N SER A 244 -1.85 18.72 -7.13
CA SER A 244 -3.09 17.95 -6.99
C SER A 244 -4.03 18.08 -8.20
N ALA A 245 -4.23 19.29 -8.73
CA ALA A 245 -5.13 19.54 -9.85
C ALA A 245 -4.54 19.07 -11.19
N VAL A 246 -3.23 19.25 -11.40
CA VAL A 246 -2.55 18.85 -12.64
C VAL A 246 -2.34 17.33 -12.71
N ALA A 247 -2.06 16.66 -11.58
CA ALA A 247 -2.03 15.20 -11.55
C ALA A 247 -3.42 14.59 -11.80
N PHE A 248 -4.47 15.19 -11.25
CA PHE A 248 -5.84 14.77 -11.51
C PHE A 248 -6.24 15.02 -12.97
N ALA A 249 -5.97 16.21 -13.52
CA ALA A 249 -6.25 16.53 -14.92
C ALA A 249 -5.43 15.66 -15.90
N GLY A 250 -4.16 15.38 -15.58
CA GLY A 250 -3.32 14.46 -16.34
C GLY A 250 -3.83 13.02 -16.29
N ALA A 251 -4.26 12.56 -15.11
CA ALA A 251 -4.86 11.24 -14.98
C ALA A 251 -6.20 11.13 -15.73
N VAL A 252 -7.04 12.16 -15.69
CA VAL A 252 -8.29 12.24 -16.47
C VAL A 252 -7.99 12.24 -17.98
N ALA A 253 -7.02 13.03 -18.45
CA ALA A 253 -6.63 13.07 -19.86
C ALA A 253 -6.11 11.70 -20.35
N VAL A 254 -5.35 10.99 -19.51
CA VAL A 254 -4.88 9.64 -19.82
C VAL A 254 -6.02 8.62 -19.80
N VAL A 255 -7.00 8.75 -18.90
CA VAL A 255 -8.25 7.97 -18.93
C VAL A 255 -8.96 8.17 -20.26
N VAL A 256 -9.12 9.40 -20.74
CA VAL A 256 -9.76 9.68 -22.04
C VAL A 256 -9.00 9.00 -23.20
N VAL A 257 -7.67 9.08 -23.23
CA VAL A 257 -6.86 8.47 -24.31
C VAL A 257 -6.96 6.94 -24.26
N VAL A 258 -6.91 6.33 -23.08
CA VAL A 258 -6.94 4.86 -22.97
C VAL A 258 -8.33 4.28 -23.13
N VAL A 259 -9.37 5.01 -22.73
CA VAL A 259 -10.75 4.69 -23.10
C VAL A 259 -10.88 4.72 -24.64
N GLY A 260 -10.32 5.74 -25.30
CA GLY A 260 -10.28 5.80 -26.77
C GLY A 260 -9.52 4.63 -27.43
N VAL A 261 -8.37 4.22 -26.86
CA VAL A 261 -7.59 3.07 -27.37
C VAL A 261 -8.28 1.74 -27.09
N GLY A 262 -8.85 1.55 -25.90
CA GLY A 262 -9.61 0.36 -25.53
C GLY A 262 -10.81 0.14 -26.45
N PHE A 263 -11.54 1.22 -26.78
CA PHE A 263 -12.60 1.18 -27.79
C PHE A 263 -12.08 0.84 -29.18
N GLY A 264 -10.88 1.30 -29.55
CA GLY A 264 -10.22 0.92 -30.79
C GLY A 264 -9.95 -0.58 -30.91
N PHE A 265 -9.57 -1.26 -29.82
CA PHE A 265 -9.36 -2.71 -29.79
C PHE A 265 -10.67 -3.50 -29.68
N GLY A 266 -11.63 -3.05 -28.86
CA GLY A 266 -12.95 -3.70 -28.74
C GLY A 266 -13.76 -3.69 -30.03
N ALA A 267 -13.59 -2.65 -30.85
CA ALA A 267 -14.19 -2.58 -32.17
C ALA A 267 -13.65 -3.64 -33.15
N VAL A 268 -12.48 -4.24 -32.88
CA VAL A 268 -11.88 -5.28 -33.73
C VAL A 268 -12.40 -6.67 -33.38
N ASP A 269 -12.54 -6.98 -32.08
CA ASP A 269 -12.95 -8.32 -31.61
C ASP A 269 -14.47 -8.44 -31.36
N GLY A 270 -15.23 -7.36 -31.49
CA GLY A 270 -16.70 -7.35 -31.37
C GLY A 270 -17.23 -7.43 -29.93
N ASP A 271 -16.37 -7.60 -28.93
CA ASP A 271 -16.74 -7.61 -27.51
C ASP A 271 -16.41 -6.26 -26.84
N LEU A 272 -17.25 -5.27 -27.16
CA LEU A 272 -17.12 -3.90 -26.62
C LEU A 272 -17.24 -3.85 -25.09
N GLN A 273 -17.94 -4.81 -24.48
CA GLN A 273 -18.13 -4.87 -23.03
C GLN A 273 -16.84 -5.28 -22.32
N GLN A 274 -16.16 -6.34 -22.78
CA GLN A 274 -14.84 -6.70 -22.26
C GLN A 274 -13.81 -5.58 -22.48
N ALA A 275 -13.85 -4.94 -23.65
CA ALA A 275 -12.96 -3.84 -23.99
C ALA A 275 -13.16 -2.60 -23.10
N ALA A 276 -14.38 -2.34 -22.61
CA ALA A 276 -14.68 -1.29 -21.66
C ALA A 276 -14.33 -1.68 -20.20
N LEU A 277 -14.45 -2.97 -19.88
CA LEU A 277 -14.15 -3.46 -18.53
C LEU A 277 -12.66 -3.40 -18.19
N ILE A 278 -11.79 -3.57 -19.18
CA ILE A 278 -10.34 -3.41 -19.01
C ILE A 278 -9.96 -2.01 -18.50
N PRO A 279 -10.26 -0.89 -19.19
CA PRO A 279 -9.96 0.45 -18.70
C PRO A 279 -10.73 0.80 -17.43
N PHE A 280 -11.92 0.24 -17.20
CA PHE A 280 -12.61 0.42 -15.93
C PHE A 280 -11.83 -0.20 -14.75
N VAL A 281 -11.54 -1.50 -14.81
CA VAL A 281 -10.91 -2.26 -13.73
C VAL A 281 -9.45 -1.91 -13.55
N TRP A 282 -8.72 -1.66 -14.65
CA TRP A 282 -7.27 -1.48 -14.61
C TRP A 282 -6.84 -0.02 -14.59
N LEU A 283 -7.71 0.93 -14.90
CA LEU A 283 -7.34 2.35 -14.93
C LEU A 283 -8.22 3.21 -14.04
N LEU A 284 -9.53 3.28 -14.31
CA LEU A 284 -10.42 4.18 -13.58
C LEU A 284 -10.53 3.81 -12.10
N LEU A 285 -10.79 2.53 -11.81
CA LEU A 285 -10.99 2.03 -10.45
C LEU A 285 -9.72 2.21 -9.58
N PRO A 286 -8.51 1.77 -9.98
CA PRO A 286 -7.28 2.04 -9.23
C PRO A 286 -6.97 3.53 -9.09
N LEU A 287 -7.26 4.35 -10.09
CA LEU A 287 -7.01 5.79 -10.03
C LEU A 287 -7.89 6.48 -8.98
N LEU A 288 -9.20 6.19 -8.99
CA LEU A 288 -10.12 6.73 -8.00
C LEU A 288 -9.75 6.26 -6.58
N ASN A 289 -9.39 4.97 -6.44
CA ASN A 289 -8.93 4.44 -5.17
C ASN A 289 -7.63 5.09 -4.70
N ALA A 290 -6.64 5.25 -5.58
CA ALA A 290 -5.38 5.91 -5.25
C ALA A 290 -5.57 7.37 -4.82
N PHE A 291 -6.53 8.07 -5.43
CA PHE A 291 -6.87 9.43 -5.03
C PHE A 291 -7.49 9.47 -3.64
N ALA A 292 -8.45 8.57 -3.34
CA ALA A 292 -9.03 8.44 -2.02
C ALA A 292 -7.97 8.06 -0.96
N ASP A 293 -7.10 7.10 -1.26
CA ASP A 293 -5.96 6.69 -0.43
C ASP A 293 -5.01 7.86 -0.18
N TYR A 294 -4.70 8.63 -1.22
CA TYR A 294 -3.83 9.79 -1.12
C TYR A 294 -4.42 10.88 -0.24
N LEU A 295 -5.72 11.16 -0.38
CA LEU A 295 -6.43 12.12 0.46
C LEU A 295 -6.46 11.65 1.93
N SER A 296 -6.89 10.41 2.16
CA SER A 296 -6.90 9.73 3.46
C SER A 296 -5.52 9.80 4.14
N PHE A 297 -4.49 9.32 3.45
CA PHE A 297 -3.12 9.28 3.95
C PHE A 297 -2.56 10.65 4.32
N ASN A 298 -2.78 11.68 3.49
CA ASN A 298 -2.24 13.01 3.76
C ASN A 298 -2.96 13.70 4.92
N VAL A 299 -4.26 13.52 5.05
CA VAL A 299 -5.02 14.07 6.18
C VAL A 299 -4.65 13.35 7.48
N THR A 300 -4.55 12.01 7.48
CA THR A 300 -4.03 11.24 8.61
C THR A 300 -2.64 11.74 9.02
N ARG A 301 -1.74 12.00 8.05
CA ARG A 301 -0.41 12.57 8.35
C ARG A 301 -0.46 13.99 8.88
N GLY A 302 -1.39 14.81 8.41
CA GLY A 302 -1.65 16.13 8.95
C GLY A 302 -2.06 16.06 10.43
N PHE A 303 -3.01 15.18 10.75
CA PHE A 303 -3.45 14.94 12.12
C PHE A 303 -2.34 14.39 13.02
N LEU A 304 -1.57 13.42 12.52
CA LEU A 304 -0.39 12.88 13.21
C LEU A 304 0.65 13.96 13.50
N THR A 305 0.93 14.82 12.51
CA THR A 305 1.88 15.91 12.67
C THR A 305 1.39 16.91 13.72
N ALA A 306 0.10 17.25 13.70
CA ALA A 306 -0.51 18.10 14.72
C ALA A 306 -0.48 17.47 16.12
N ALA A 307 -0.85 16.18 16.24
CA ALA A 307 -0.82 15.43 17.50
C ALA A 307 0.61 15.32 18.06
N SER A 308 1.62 15.23 17.19
CA SER A 308 3.02 15.19 17.61
C SER A 308 3.53 16.52 18.21
N ARG A 309 2.81 17.64 17.99
CA ARG A 309 3.19 18.98 18.46
C ARG A 309 2.53 19.36 19.79
N GLN A 310 1.33 18.86 20.10
CA GLN A 310 0.57 19.25 21.29
C GLN A 310 0.02 18.03 22.04
N VAL A 311 0.30 17.94 23.35
CA VAL A 311 -0.34 16.97 24.26
C VAL A 311 -1.13 17.74 25.30
N ARG A 312 -2.43 17.46 25.38
CA ARG A 312 -3.27 17.95 26.47
C ARG A 312 -3.77 16.82 27.37
N SER A 313 -4.17 15.66 26.83
CA SER A 313 -4.69 14.53 27.63
C SER A 313 -4.75 13.20 26.85
N ALA A 314 -5.00 12.07 27.54
CA ALA A 314 -5.28 10.78 26.90
C ALA A 314 -6.59 10.82 26.07
N TRP A 315 -7.60 11.55 26.54
CA TRP A 315 -8.85 11.77 25.80
C TRP A 315 -8.63 12.49 24.48
N TRP A 316 -7.68 13.44 24.43
CA TRP A 316 -7.29 14.10 23.20
C TRP A 316 -6.68 13.13 22.17
N LEU A 317 -5.92 12.13 22.65
CA LEU A 317 -5.40 11.09 21.77
C LEU A 317 -6.53 10.23 21.19
N VAL A 318 -7.45 9.78 22.05
CA VAL A 318 -8.61 8.99 21.64
C VAL A 318 -9.46 9.77 20.63
N SER A 319 -9.73 11.05 20.87
CA SER A 319 -10.52 11.86 19.93
C SER A 319 -9.84 12.02 18.58
N ARG A 320 -8.50 12.12 18.53
CA ARG A 320 -7.75 12.16 17.26
C ARG A 320 -7.84 10.85 16.49
N VAL A 321 -7.77 9.71 17.18
CA VAL A 321 -7.97 8.39 16.56
C VAL A 321 -9.38 8.27 15.99
N VAL A 322 -10.40 8.70 16.74
CA VAL A 322 -11.80 8.69 16.26
C VAL A 322 -11.98 9.61 15.06
N LEU A 323 -11.42 10.83 15.09
CA LEU A 323 -11.48 11.75 13.95
C LEU A 323 -10.76 11.19 12.70
N ASP A 324 -9.63 10.51 12.88
CA ASP A 324 -8.90 9.85 11.79
C ASP A 324 -9.73 8.72 11.17
N LEU A 325 -10.44 7.95 12.00
CA LEU A 325 -11.37 6.92 11.53
C LEU A 325 -12.58 7.52 10.79
N ILE A 326 -13.20 8.57 11.34
CA ILE A 326 -14.30 9.28 10.67
C ILE A 326 -13.85 9.80 9.31
N PHE A 327 -12.64 10.36 9.22
CA PHE A 327 -12.11 10.85 7.96
C PHE A 327 -11.85 9.72 6.95
N GLY A 328 -11.31 8.60 7.40
CA GLY A 328 -11.16 7.40 6.57
C GLY A 328 -12.50 6.90 6.02
N LEU A 329 -13.55 6.89 6.86
CA LEU A 329 -14.92 6.54 6.45
C LEU A 329 -15.51 7.54 5.45
N ILE A 330 -15.25 8.85 5.62
CA ILE A 330 -15.66 9.88 4.65
C ILE A 330 -14.95 9.67 3.31
N CYS A 331 -13.65 9.37 3.31
CA CYS A 331 -12.91 9.08 2.08
C CYS A 331 -13.44 7.83 1.37
N LEU A 332 -13.76 6.77 2.13
CA LEU A 332 -14.38 5.56 1.59
C LEU A 332 -15.76 5.86 1.00
N ALA A 333 -16.62 6.61 1.70
CA ALA A 333 -17.92 7.01 1.21
C ALA A 333 -17.81 7.84 -0.08
N LEU A 334 -16.85 8.77 -0.14
CA LEU A 334 -16.57 9.58 -1.32
C LEU A 334 -16.10 8.71 -2.50
N LEU A 335 -15.24 7.70 -2.25
CA LEU A 335 -14.78 6.75 -3.26
C LEU A 335 -15.97 5.97 -3.85
N LEU A 336 -16.79 5.37 -2.99
CA LEU A 336 -17.97 4.60 -3.41
C LEU A 336 -18.98 5.46 -4.18
N PHE A 337 -19.24 6.67 -3.69
CA PHE A 337 -20.09 7.64 -4.36
C PHE A 337 -19.56 8.01 -5.75
N THR A 338 -18.26 8.29 -5.85
CA THR A 338 -17.61 8.66 -7.12
C THR A 338 -17.65 7.49 -8.12
N LEU A 339 -17.40 6.26 -7.66
CA LEU A 339 -17.49 5.06 -8.50
C LEU A 339 -18.90 4.85 -9.05
N ARG A 340 -19.91 4.92 -8.18
CA ARG A 340 -21.32 4.83 -8.58
C ARG A 340 -21.66 5.90 -9.62
N TYR A 341 -21.36 7.16 -9.34
CA TYR A 341 -21.71 8.26 -10.25
C TYR A 341 -20.96 8.18 -11.58
N SER A 342 -19.70 7.72 -11.56
CA SER A 342 -18.93 7.49 -12.79
C SER A 342 -19.56 6.41 -13.67
N LEU A 343 -20.06 5.33 -13.07
CA LEU A 343 -20.75 4.26 -13.80
C LEU A 343 -22.14 4.67 -14.28
N ASP A 344 -22.92 5.39 -13.48
CA ASP A 344 -24.22 5.94 -13.90
C ASP A 344 -24.03 6.96 -15.05
N LEU A 345 -23.00 7.83 -14.97
CA LEU A 345 -22.66 8.75 -16.06
C LEU A 345 -22.22 8.00 -17.31
N TRP A 346 -21.41 6.94 -17.17
CA TRP A 346 -21.02 6.09 -18.29
C TRP A 346 -22.23 5.44 -18.95
N ALA A 347 -23.14 4.86 -18.15
CA ALA A 347 -24.38 4.25 -18.64
C ALA A 347 -25.23 5.24 -19.45
N ASN A 348 -25.26 6.51 -19.05
CA ASN A 348 -25.99 7.56 -19.77
C ASN A 348 -25.28 8.01 -21.06
N LEU A 349 -23.95 8.03 -21.08
CA LEU A 349 -23.17 8.46 -22.25
C LEU A 349 -23.00 7.37 -23.30
N SER A 350 -22.83 6.12 -22.88
CA SER A 350 -22.61 4.96 -23.75
C SER A 350 -23.11 3.68 -23.08
N PRO A 351 -24.43 3.42 -23.12
CA PRO A 351 -25.01 2.24 -22.47
C PRO A 351 -24.51 0.92 -23.07
N GLU A 352 -24.23 0.90 -24.38
CA GLU A 352 -23.72 -0.27 -25.10
C GLU A 352 -22.30 -0.68 -24.66
N THR A 353 -21.58 0.24 -24.04
CA THR A 353 -20.20 0.01 -23.57
C THR A 353 -20.08 0.03 -22.06
N LEU A 354 -21.20 -0.03 -21.34
CA LEU A 354 -21.19 -0.06 -19.89
C LEU A 354 -20.41 -1.31 -19.44
N PRO A 355 -19.24 -1.16 -18.79
CA PRO A 355 -18.40 -2.32 -18.46
C PRO A 355 -19.10 -3.27 -17.50
N LEU A 356 -19.84 -2.71 -16.54
CA LEU A 356 -20.41 -3.42 -15.42
C LEU A 356 -21.70 -2.72 -14.99
N ASP A 357 -22.79 -3.48 -14.84
CA ASP A 357 -23.95 -3.00 -14.08
C ASP A 357 -23.61 -3.08 -12.60
N TRP A 358 -23.32 -1.92 -12.00
CA TRP A 358 -22.96 -1.83 -10.59
C TRP A 358 -24.10 -2.30 -9.67
N ARG A 359 -25.37 -2.21 -10.10
CA ARG A 359 -26.52 -2.64 -9.30
C ARG A 359 -26.55 -4.17 -9.21
N ALA A 360 -26.38 -4.84 -10.34
CA ALA A 360 -26.27 -6.29 -10.41
C ALA A 360 -25.05 -6.77 -9.63
N TYR A 361 -23.87 -6.21 -9.90
CA TYR A 361 -22.63 -6.57 -9.19
C TYR A 361 -22.75 -6.37 -7.68
N TRP A 362 -23.42 -5.30 -7.22
CA TRP A 362 -23.66 -5.08 -5.80
C TRP A 362 -24.67 -6.06 -5.21
N ALA A 363 -25.72 -6.42 -5.94
CA ALA A 363 -26.65 -7.47 -5.52
C ALA A 363 -25.94 -8.82 -5.38
N ASP A 364 -25.12 -9.17 -6.36
CA ASP A 364 -24.33 -10.41 -6.38
C ASP A 364 -23.31 -10.42 -5.24
N ALA A 365 -22.56 -9.33 -5.05
CA ALA A 365 -21.60 -9.19 -3.95
C ALA A 365 -22.26 -9.26 -2.55
N ARG A 366 -23.54 -8.92 -2.43
CA ARG A 366 -24.31 -9.07 -1.20
C ARG A 366 -24.78 -10.50 -0.98
N GLN A 367 -25.18 -11.21 -2.04
CA GLN A 367 -25.61 -12.60 -1.97
C GLN A 367 -24.42 -13.54 -1.74
N ASP A 368 -23.31 -13.28 -2.42
CA ASP A 368 -22.07 -14.02 -2.33
C ASP A 368 -20.89 -13.06 -2.17
N TRP A 369 -20.39 -12.98 -0.94
CA TRP A 369 -19.26 -12.13 -0.55
C TRP A 369 -18.02 -12.36 -1.42
N SER A 370 -17.84 -13.57 -1.97
CA SER A 370 -16.68 -13.93 -2.79
C SER A 370 -16.69 -13.22 -4.14
N GLN A 371 -17.87 -12.93 -4.70
CA GLN A 371 -18.03 -12.18 -5.94
C GLN A 371 -17.67 -10.70 -5.76
N GLY A 372 -17.86 -10.15 -4.56
CA GLY A 372 -17.49 -8.78 -4.21
C GLY A 372 -16.04 -8.59 -3.76
N MET A 373 -15.22 -9.65 -3.71
CA MET A 373 -13.91 -9.65 -3.03
C MET A 373 -13.00 -8.48 -3.42
N ALA A 374 -12.90 -8.14 -4.71
CA ALA A 374 -12.03 -7.05 -5.14
C ALA A 374 -12.55 -5.67 -4.68
N LEU A 375 -13.86 -5.44 -4.77
CA LEU A 375 -14.49 -4.22 -4.25
C LEU A 375 -14.21 -4.11 -2.75
N TRP A 376 -14.38 -5.21 -2.04
CA TRP A 376 -14.18 -5.23 -0.60
C TRP A 376 -12.74 -4.98 -0.19
N ILE A 377 -11.78 -5.64 -0.84
CA ILE A 377 -10.36 -5.43 -0.57
C ILE A 377 -9.97 -3.99 -0.89
N MET A 378 -10.48 -3.41 -1.98
CA MET A 378 -10.27 -2.01 -2.29
C MET A 378 -10.81 -1.10 -1.17
N CYS A 379 -12.06 -1.30 -0.72
CA CYS A 379 -12.64 -0.55 0.40
C CYS A 379 -11.84 -0.71 1.71
N ALA A 380 -11.34 -1.91 1.97
CA ALA A 380 -10.45 -2.16 3.11
C ALA A 380 -9.14 -1.38 3.00
N THR A 381 -8.61 -1.24 1.79
CA THR A 381 -7.31 -0.61 1.59
C THR A 381 -7.33 0.89 1.84
N THR A 382 -8.46 1.55 1.59
CA THR A 382 -8.70 2.94 2.03
C THR A 382 -8.63 3.15 3.54
N LEU A 383 -8.81 2.09 4.33
CA LEU A 383 -8.71 2.13 5.80
C LEU A 383 -7.34 1.69 6.33
N VAL A 384 -6.47 1.12 5.48
CA VAL A 384 -5.13 0.65 5.88
C VAL A 384 -4.30 1.75 6.53
N PRO A 385 -4.21 2.99 5.99
CA PRO A 385 -3.45 4.06 6.63
C PRO A 385 -3.90 4.35 8.07
N THR A 386 -5.22 4.41 8.28
CA THR A 386 -5.85 4.62 9.59
C THR A 386 -5.51 3.47 10.55
N PHE A 387 -5.67 2.21 10.11
CA PHE A 387 -5.34 1.06 10.95
C PHE A 387 -3.86 0.98 11.30
N VAL A 388 -2.96 1.25 10.34
CA VAL A 388 -1.51 1.29 10.59
C VAL A 388 -1.19 2.34 11.65
N HIS A 389 -1.81 3.52 11.58
CA HIS A 389 -1.65 4.55 12.59
C HIS A 389 -2.12 4.07 13.97
N VAL A 390 -3.33 3.53 14.07
CA VAL A 390 -3.92 3.06 15.32
C VAL A 390 -3.03 1.97 15.95
N ILE A 391 -2.67 0.96 15.17
CA ILE A 391 -1.83 -0.15 15.63
C ILE A 391 -0.46 0.35 16.06
N TRP A 392 0.21 1.17 15.25
CA TRP A 392 1.54 1.69 15.58
C TRP A 392 1.53 2.52 16.87
N GLY A 393 0.49 3.35 17.02
CA GLY A 393 0.23 4.13 18.22
C GLY A 393 0.10 3.26 19.48
N PHE A 394 -0.76 2.25 19.41
CA PHE A 394 -0.98 1.32 20.51
C PHE A 394 0.24 0.44 20.79
N VAL A 395 1.00 0.00 19.77
CA VAL A 395 2.21 -0.83 19.96
C VAL A 395 3.26 -0.06 20.74
N HIS A 396 3.50 1.21 20.41
CA HIS A 396 4.44 2.03 21.17
C HIS A 396 3.97 2.27 22.60
N TRP A 397 2.67 2.46 22.81
CA TRP A 397 2.10 2.60 24.14
C TRP A 397 2.25 1.30 24.95
N GLN A 398 1.96 0.13 24.38
CA GLN A 398 2.08 -1.15 25.08
C GLN A 398 3.54 -1.57 25.31
N THR A 399 4.45 -1.25 24.39
CA THR A 399 5.89 -1.54 24.53
C THR A 399 6.44 -0.85 25.77
N ALA A 400 5.99 0.39 26.00
CA ALA A 400 6.35 1.19 27.16
C ALA A 400 5.82 0.62 28.49
N ALA A 401 4.66 -0.03 28.46
CA ALA A 401 4.04 -0.66 29.62
C ALA A 401 4.56 -2.09 29.89
N SER A 402 5.38 -2.64 29.00
CA SER A 402 5.92 -3.99 29.16
C SER A 402 6.96 -4.05 30.28
N GLN A 403 6.83 -5.05 31.16
CA GLN A 403 7.79 -5.32 32.23
C GLN A 403 9.21 -5.49 31.69
N HIS A 404 9.39 -6.24 30.59
CA HIS A 404 10.71 -6.42 29.97
C HIS A 404 11.37 -5.11 29.55
N THR A 405 10.59 -4.16 29.02
CA THR A 405 11.12 -2.84 28.67
C THR A 405 11.53 -2.08 29.92
N GLN A 406 10.75 -2.17 31.01
CA GLN A 406 11.06 -1.52 32.28
C GLN A 406 12.31 -2.11 32.93
N ASP A 407 12.44 -3.44 32.93
CA ASP A 407 13.61 -4.16 33.45
C ASP A 407 14.88 -3.79 32.66
N ALA A 408 14.77 -3.73 31.32
CA ALA A 408 15.88 -3.32 30.47
C ALA A 408 16.32 -1.88 30.75
N VAL A 409 15.38 -0.98 31.00
CA VAL A 409 15.65 0.43 31.32
C VAL A 409 16.25 0.58 32.71
N ALA A 410 15.74 -0.15 33.69
CA ALA A 410 16.32 -0.21 35.03
C ALA A 410 17.76 -0.75 34.99
N LEU A 411 17.99 -1.81 34.21
CA LEU A 411 19.32 -2.38 34.02
C LEU A 411 20.28 -1.41 33.33
N MET A 412 19.81 -0.65 32.32
CA MET A 412 20.59 0.43 31.69
C MET A 412 20.93 1.55 32.68
N ALA A 413 19.97 1.95 33.51
CA ALA A 413 20.13 3.03 34.50
C ALA A 413 21.06 2.63 35.66
N ALA A 414 21.17 1.34 35.97
CA ALA A 414 22.09 0.82 36.97
C ALA A 414 23.56 0.76 36.50
N GLN A 415 23.83 0.95 35.21
CA GLN A 415 25.20 0.95 34.69
C GLN A 415 25.92 2.29 34.97
N PRO A 416 27.25 2.29 35.17
CA PRO A 416 28.00 3.51 35.43
C PRO A 416 27.81 4.55 34.31
N THR A 417 27.38 5.75 34.70
CA THR A 417 26.90 6.82 33.81
C THR A 417 27.88 7.22 32.73
N GLU A 418 29.17 7.28 33.05
CA GLU A 418 30.22 7.76 32.14
C GLU A 418 31.00 6.62 31.47
N ALA A 419 30.85 5.37 31.94
CA ALA A 419 31.59 4.24 31.41
C ALA A 419 30.86 3.56 30.26
N HIS A 420 31.65 3.13 29.28
CA HIS A 420 31.17 2.21 28.25
C HIS A 420 30.86 0.85 28.87
N ILE A 421 29.72 0.26 28.51
CA ILE A 421 29.42 -1.12 28.91
C ILE A 421 30.22 -2.04 27.98
N THR A 422 31.23 -2.69 28.53
CA THR A 422 32.05 -3.68 27.80
C THR A 422 31.50 -5.10 27.94
N ASP A 423 30.65 -5.34 28.94
CA ASP A 423 30.05 -6.64 29.16
C ASP A 423 28.99 -6.97 28.10
N ASN A 424 29.38 -7.83 27.17
CA ASN A 424 28.53 -8.35 26.10
C ASN A 424 27.32 -9.14 26.61
N ALA A 425 27.39 -9.74 27.80
CA ALA A 425 26.26 -10.44 28.41
C ALA A 425 25.18 -9.44 28.83
N VAL A 426 25.57 -8.35 29.52
CA VAL A 426 24.66 -7.25 29.91
C VAL A 426 24.04 -6.60 28.68
N LEU A 427 24.85 -6.24 27.68
CA LEU A 427 24.34 -5.66 26.41
C LEU A 427 23.35 -6.58 25.70
N SER A 428 23.64 -7.89 25.68
CA SER A 428 22.76 -8.90 25.08
C SER A 428 21.46 -9.08 25.87
N HIS A 429 21.51 -8.94 27.19
CA HIS A 429 20.35 -9.02 28.07
C HIS A 429 19.41 -7.84 27.81
N ILE A 430 19.92 -6.60 27.89
CA ILE A 430 19.15 -5.38 27.64
C ILE A 430 18.50 -5.43 26.24
N ALA A 431 19.28 -5.77 25.20
CA ALA A 431 18.76 -5.86 23.84
C ALA A 431 17.67 -6.93 23.68
N ARG A 432 17.79 -8.07 24.38
CA ARG A 432 16.81 -9.15 24.35
C ARG A 432 15.49 -8.72 25.01
N ASP A 433 15.56 -8.05 26.14
CA ASP A 433 14.37 -7.64 26.89
C ASP A 433 13.63 -6.49 26.21
N LEU A 434 14.33 -5.49 25.67
CA LEU A 434 13.70 -4.47 24.81
C LEU A 434 12.96 -5.11 23.62
N ARG A 435 13.57 -6.12 22.99
CA ARG A 435 12.96 -6.85 21.87
C ARG A 435 11.73 -7.65 22.32
N ARG A 436 11.81 -8.36 23.44
CA ARG A 436 10.67 -9.10 24.01
C ARG A 436 9.52 -8.15 24.35
N GLY A 437 9.81 -6.98 24.92
CA GLY A 437 8.82 -5.94 25.20
C GLY A 437 8.09 -5.48 23.94
N GLN A 438 8.83 -5.22 22.85
CA GLN A 438 8.26 -4.86 21.55
C GLN A 438 7.40 -5.98 20.94
N ILE A 439 7.89 -7.22 20.93
CA ILE A 439 7.15 -8.38 20.40
C ILE A 439 5.86 -8.59 21.19
N ASN A 440 5.93 -8.58 22.52
CA ASN A 440 4.76 -8.79 23.37
C ASN A 440 3.73 -7.68 23.18
N ALA A 441 4.18 -6.43 23.06
CA ALA A 441 3.30 -5.31 22.76
C ALA A 441 2.64 -5.44 21.38
N ALA A 442 3.41 -5.79 20.35
CA ALA A 442 2.88 -6.04 19.02
C ALA A 442 1.83 -7.15 19.03
N LEU A 443 2.09 -8.27 19.70
CA LEU A 443 1.15 -9.39 19.82
C LEU A 443 -0.12 -8.99 20.55
N ARG A 444 -0.02 -8.28 21.69
CA ARG A 444 -1.19 -7.82 22.46
C ARG A 444 -2.07 -6.85 21.67
N VAL A 445 -1.47 -5.86 21.01
CA VAL A 445 -2.22 -4.88 20.22
C VAL A 445 -2.87 -5.57 19.02
N THR A 446 -2.13 -6.44 18.35
CA THR A 446 -2.65 -7.20 17.21
C THR A 446 -3.83 -8.07 17.64
N ALA A 447 -3.68 -8.86 18.72
CA ALA A 447 -4.76 -9.67 19.26
C ALA A 447 -5.97 -8.83 19.68
N GLY A 448 -5.75 -7.67 20.30
CA GLY A 448 -6.82 -6.75 20.70
C GLY A 448 -7.58 -6.15 19.51
N VAL A 449 -6.86 -5.72 18.46
CA VAL A 449 -7.47 -5.21 17.23
C VAL A 449 -8.23 -6.31 16.50
N THR A 450 -7.66 -7.50 16.38
CA THR A 450 -8.32 -8.66 15.77
C THR A 450 -9.60 -9.02 16.55
N ALA A 451 -9.54 -9.12 17.87
CA ALA A 451 -10.70 -9.40 18.71
C ALA A 451 -11.77 -8.31 18.57
N PHE A 452 -11.39 -7.03 18.61
CA PHE A 452 -12.31 -5.91 18.40
C PHE A 452 -13.03 -6.04 17.06
N VAL A 453 -12.28 -6.31 15.98
CA VAL A 453 -12.85 -6.49 14.66
C VAL A 453 -13.80 -7.69 14.60
N PHE A 454 -13.46 -8.84 15.17
CA PHE A 454 -14.34 -10.01 15.23
C PHE A 454 -15.61 -9.76 16.06
N VAL A 455 -15.51 -8.97 17.13
CA VAL A 455 -16.69 -8.59 17.93
C VAL A 455 -17.57 -7.61 17.17
N SER A 456 -16.99 -6.55 16.58
CA SER A 456 -17.74 -5.60 15.74
C SER A 456 -18.43 -6.31 14.58
N ALA A 457 -17.72 -7.25 13.96
CA ALA A 457 -18.23 -8.16 12.95
C ALA A 457 -19.46 -8.94 13.41
N ALA A 458 -19.33 -9.67 14.52
CA ALA A 458 -20.41 -10.48 15.08
C ALA A 458 -21.61 -9.62 15.47
N LEU A 459 -21.39 -8.43 16.03
CA LEU A 459 -22.44 -7.48 16.40
C LEU A 459 -23.18 -6.95 15.17
N LEU A 460 -22.47 -6.60 14.10
CA LEU A 460 -23.08 -6.16 12.84
C LEU A 460 -23.94 -7.26 12.22
N LEU A 461 -23.42 -8.49 12.15
CA LEU A 461 -24.18 -9.65 11.66
C LEU A 461 -25.42 -9.95 12.52
N SER A 462 -25.29 -9.79 13.84
CA SER A 462 -26.41 -9.98 14.77
C SER A 462 -27.47 -8.90 14.60
N ALA A 463 -27.05 -7.64 14.45
CA ALA A 463 -27.95 -6.52 14.20
C ALA A 463 -28.73 -6.72 12.89
N GLN A 464 -28.06 -7.16 11.81
CA GLN A 464 -28.75 -7.49 10.57
C GLN A 464 -29.82 -8.56 10.74
N ARG A 465 -29.58 -9.61 11.53
CA ARG A 465 -30.58 -10.66 11.77
C ARG A 465 -31.78 -10.18 12.57
N ILE A 466 -31.62 -9.14 13.38
CA ILE A 466 -32.67 -8.60 14.26
C ILE A 466 -33.50 -7.55 13.52
N PHE A 467 -32.87 -6.75 12.66
CA PHE A 467 -33.50 -5.60 12.00
C PHE A 467 -33.78 -5.79 10.51
N GLY A 468 -33.29 -6.88 9.90
CA GLY A 468 -33.46 -7.21 8.49
C GLY A 468 -34.49 -8.28 8.20
#